data_AF-A0A7S1SDA2-F1
#
_entry.id   AF-A0A7S1SDA2-F1
#
_cell.length_a   1.000
_cell.length_b   1.000
_cell.length_c   1.000
_cell.angle_alpha   90.00
_cell.angle_beta   90.00
_cell.angle_gamma   90.00
#
_symmetry.space_group_name_H-M   'P 1'
#
loop_
_entity.id
_entity.type
_entity.pdbx_description
1 polymer ?
#
loop_
_entity_poly.entity_id
_entity_poly.type
_entity_poly.pdbx_seq_one_letter_code
_entity_poly.pdbx_strand_id
1 'polypeptide(L)'
;RPSERMRRLEEVSNEVFDAYKTSYYEGGVSSVYLWELDEGFAGAFLVRKELSDDPCVSKGAWDSVHILEVRELANSNYAEYKLSSSVLLHLKSGDQSSGETELGSLVTRQAESRRDVRKQAGEDFHLLHIGRMIEEMEISIRQSLDSLYMAKQREVLNAVRSFDPVKPAKPRRASEKKPEQEEQAGPVAA
;
A
#
# COMPACT_ATOMS: atom_id res chain seq x y z
N ARG A 1 -15.11 19.11 -20.34
CA ARG A 1 -16.35 18.66 -19.66
C ARG A 1 -16.65 17.27 -20.18
N PRO A 2 -16.93 16.29 -19.30
CA PRO A 2 -17.26 14.93 -19.74
C PRO A 2 -18.52 14.95 -20.62
N SER A 3 -18.64 13.97 -21.53
CA SER A 3 -19.84 13.75 -22.31
C SER A 3 -21.06 13.46 -21.41
N GLU A 4 -22.29 13.62 -21.92
CA GLU A 4 -23.48 13.29 -21.12
C GLU A 4 -23.49 11.85 -20.64
N ARG A 5 -22.99 10.91 -21.45
CA ARG A 5 -22.86 9.50 -21.10
C ARG A 5 -21.89 9.32 -19.94
N MET A 6 -20.70 9.93 -20.01
CA MET A 6 -19.72 9.84 -18.93
C MET A 6 -20.14 10.55 -17.67
N ARG A 7 -20.88 11.65 -17.80
CA ARG A 7 -21.43 12.35 -16.64
C ARG A 7 -22.43 11.48 -15.88
N ARG A 8 -23.30 10.75 -16.57
CA ARG A 8 -24.23 9.80 -15.94
C ARG A 8 -23.48 8.67 -15.23
N LEU A 9 -22.46 8.10 -15.88
CA LEU A 9 -21.63 7.06 -15.25
C LEU A 9 -20.88 7.59 -14.01
N GLU A 10 -20.38 8.82 -14.07
CA GLU A 10 -19.72 9.48 -12.94
C GLU A 10 -20.67 9.68 -11.75
N GLU A 11 -21.91 10.11 -12.00
CA GLU A 11 -22.94 10.30 -10.96
C GLU A 11 -23.30 8.96 -10.29
N VAL A 12 -23.54 7.92 -11.07
CA VAL A 12 -23.80 6.56 -10.55
C VAL A 12 -22.59 6.02 -9.79
N SER A 13 -21.38 6.26 -10.30
CA SER A 13 -20.14 5.84 -9.64
C SER A 13 -19.94 6.56 -8.30
N ASN A 14 -20.28 7.84 -8.21
CA ASN A 14 -20.24 8.58 -6.94
C ASN A 14 -21.23 8.02 -5.92
N GLU A 15 -22.46 7.70 -6.34
CA GLU A 15 -23.47 7.10 -5.45
C GLU A 15 -23.02 5.74 -4.90
N VAL A 16 -22.55 4.85 -5.78
CA VAL A 16 -22.06 3.53 -5.37
C VAL A 16 -20.81 3.64 -4.49
N PHE A 17 -19.91 4.56 -4.80
CA PHE A 17 -18.69 4.74 -4.03
C PHE A 17 -18.93 5.42 -2.68
N ASP A 18 -19.96 6.27 -2.54
CA ASP A 18 -20.39 6.79 -1.23
C ASP A 18 -20.99 5.68 -0.34
N ALA A 19 -21.73 4.74 -0.93
CA ALA A 19 -22.20 3.55 -0.23
C ALA A 19 -21.04 2.65 0.21
N TYR A 20 -20.03 2.45 -0.65
CA TYR A 20 -18.78 1.75 -0.31
C TYR A 20 -18.07 2.42 0.87
N LYS A 21 -17.86 3.75 0.77
CA LYS A 21 -17.24 4.55 1.83
C LYS A 21 -18.01 4.41 3.15
N THR A 22 -19.33 4.51 3.13
CA THR A 22 -20.15 4.39 4.34
C THR A 22 -20.02 3.01 4.98
N SER A 23 -19.95 1.94 4.17
CA SER A 23 -19.82 0.57 4.64
C SER A 23 -18.45 0.25 5.26
N TYR A 24 -17.38 0.85 4.73
CA TYR A 24 -15.99 0.55 5.14
C TYR A 24 -15.36 1.57 6.09
N TYR A 25 -15.81 2.83 6.06
CA TYR A 25 -15.21 3.95 6.80
C TYR A 25 -16.16 4.61 7.80
N GLU A 26 -17.44 4.23 7.80
CA GLU A 26 -18.48 4.76 8.69
C GLU A 26 -18.51 6.31 8.71
N GLY A 27 -18.17 6.93 7.58
CA GLY A 27 -18.07 8.39 7.44
C GLY A 27 -16.93 8.82 6.52
N GLY A 28 -16.54 10.09 6.61
CA GLY A 28 -15.55 10.70 5.71
C GLY A 28 -16.17 11.24 4.42
N VAL A 29 -15.30 11.68 3.51
CA VAL A 29 -15.66 12.26 2.21
C VAL A 29 -15.16 11.34 1.11
N SER A 30 -16.01 11.05 0.14
CA SER A 30 -15.62 10.36 -1.09
C SER A 30 -15.93 11.23 -2.30
N SER A 31 -15.18 11.04 -3.38
CA SER A 31 -15.42 11.70 -4.65
C SER A 31 -14.91 10.84 -5.80
N VAL A 32 -15.68 10.79 -6.89
CA VAL A 32 -15.31 10.11 -8.11
C VAL A 32 -15.32 11.09 -9.27
N TYR A 33 -14.27 11.07 -10.08
CA TYR A 33 -14.13 11.87 -11.28
C TYR A 33 -13.80 10.97 -12.46
N LEU A 34 -14.55 11.06 -13.55
CA LEU A 34 -14.31 10.29 -14.78
C LEU A 34 -14.01 11.21 -15.95
N TRP A 35 -13.11 10.77 -16.84
CA TRP A 35 -12.80 11.47 -18.07
C TRP A 35 -12.55 10.51 -19.23
N GLU A 36 -12.89 10.95 -20.44
CA GLU A 36 -12.75 10.17 -21.66
C GLU A 36 -11.29 10.15 -22.13
N LEU A 37 -10.91 9.03 -22.75
CA LEU A 37 -9.66 8.86 -23.46
C LEU A 37 -9.97 8.53 -24.94
N ASP A 38 -8.96 8.61 -25.80
CA ASP A 38 -9.13 8.23 -27.21
C ASP A 38 -9.56 6.77 -27.37
N GLU A 39 -9.06 5.89 -26.49
CA GLU A 39 -9.38 4.46 -26.45
C GLU A 39 -9.90 4.05 -25.05
N GLY A 40 -11.11 4.48 -24.70
CA GLY A 40 -11.80 4.13 -23.46
C GLY A 40 -11.96 5.33 -22.52
N PHE A 41 -11.73 5.13 -21.22
CA PHE A 41 -11.88 6.19 -20.22
C PHE A 41 -10.97 5.96 -19.01
N ALA A 42 -10.77 6.99 -18.20
CA ALA A 42 -10.06 6.90 -16.94
C ALA A 42 -10.86 7.55 -15.82
N GLY A 43 -10.50 7.21 -14.59
CA GLY A 43 -11.20 7.67 -13.41
C GLY A 43 -10.29 7.81 -12.20
N ALA A 44 -10.65 8.73 -11.32
CA ALA A 44 -10.07 8.90 -10.00
C ALA A 44 -11.15 8.67 -8.95
N PHE A 45 -10.92 7.71 -8.06
CA PHE A 45 -11.77 7.44 -6.90
C PHE A 45 -11.00 7.83 -5.64
N LEU A 46 -11.57 8.75 -4.88
CA LEU A 46 -10.91 9.38 -3.75
C LEU A 46 -11.73 9.13 -2.49
N VAL A 47 -11.06 8.74 -1.40
CA VAL A 47 -11.64 8.70 -0.06
C VAL A 47 -10.73 9.44 0.89
N ARG A 48 -11.30 10.31 1.71
CA ARG A 48 -10.62 10.92 2.85
C ARG A 48 -11.43 10.68 4.11
N LYS A 49 -10.82 10.03 5.08
CA LYS A 49 -11.38 9.83 6.42
C LYS A 49 -10.43 10.44 7.44
N GLU A 50 -10.94 11.42 8.16
CA GLU A 50 -10.26 11.98 9.32
C GLU A 50 -10.79 11.31 10.58
N LEU A 51 -9.88 11.05 11.52
CA LEU A 51 -10.16 10.54 12.85
C LEU A 51 -10.00 11.70 13.83
N SER A 52 -11.12 12.04 14.47
CA SER A 52 -11.21 13.01 15.56
C SER A 52 -11.71 12.25 16.79
N ASP A 53 -11.18 12.56 17.96
CA ASP A 53 -11.65 12.04 19.25
C ASP A 53 -11.42 10.55 19.53
N ASP A 54 -10.28 9.99 19.09
CA ASP A 54 -9.85 8.65 19.51
C ASP A 54 -8.98 8.73 20.77
N PRO A 55 -9.20 7.88 21.80
CA PRO A 55 -8.44 7.92 23.05
C PRO A 55 -6.96 7.53 22.88
N CYS A 56 -6.60 6.83 21.81
CA CYS A 56 -5.23 6.40 21.51
C CYS A 56 -4.54 7.33 20.50
N VAL A 57 -5.32 7.96 19.60
CA VAL A 57 -4.82 8.78 18.49
C VAL A 57 -5.38 10.20 18.58
N SER A 58 -4.51 11.18 18.83
CA SER A 58 -4.93 12.57 18.95
C SER A 58 -5.37 13.18 17.62
N LYS A 59 -4.74 12.77 16.50
CA LYS A 59 -5.19 13.08 15.13
C LYS A 59 -4.84 11.94 14.19
N GLY A 60 -5.78 11.54 13.33
CA GLY A 60 -5.53 10.57 12.28
C GLY A 60 -6.14 10.98 10.96
N ALA A 61 -5.49 10.66 9.85
CA ALA A 61 -6.04 10.82 8.52
C ALA A 61 -5.71 9.61 7.65
N TRP A 62 -6.71 9.17 6.90
CA TRP A 62 -6.62 8.14 5.88
C TRP A 62 -7.05 8.76 4.55
N ASP A 63 -6.10 8.85 3.62
CA ASP A 63 -6.35 9.31 2.25
C ASP A 63 -6.13 8.14 1.28
N SER A 64 -7.18 7.68 0.61
CA SER A 64 -7.12 6.71 -0.49
C SER A 64 -7.30 7.41 -1.83
N VAL A 65 -6.42 7.08 -2.77
CA VAL A 65 -6.45 7.54 -4.16
C VAL A 65 -6.34 6.35 -5.09
N HIS A 66 -7.38 6.10 -5.88
CA HIS A 66 -7.41 5.03 -6.87
C HIS A 66 -7.52 5.64 -8.26
N ILE A 67 -6.44 5.53 -9.03
CA ILE A 67 -6.41 5.95 -10.42
C ILE A 67 -6.63 4.73 -11.30
N LEU A 68 -7.68 4.79 -12.12
CA LEU A 68 -8.08 3.73 -13.02
C LEU A 68 -7.94 4.19 -14.46
N GLU A 69 -7.40 3.33 -15.31
CA GLU A 69 -7.42 3.45 -16.75
C GLU A 69 -8.15 2.22 -17.33
N VAL A 70 -9.18 2.46 -18.15
CA VAL A 70 -9.95 1.45 -18.85
C VAL A 70 -9.73 1.63 -20.35
N ARG A 71 -9.15 0.60 -20.98
CA ARG A 71 -8.89 0.57 -22.41
C ARG A 71 -9.88 -0.35 -23.12
N GLU A 72 -10.60 0.24 -24.06
CA GLU A 72 -11.57 -0.44 -24.90
C GLU A 72 -11.17 -0.25 -26.38
N LEU A 73 -10.43 -1.21 -26.92
CA LEU A 73 -10.09 -1.17 -28.34
C LEU A 73 -11.31 -1.56 -29.18
N ALA A 74 -11.66 -0.74 -30.18
CA ALA A 74 -12.82 -0.98 -31.06
C ALA A 74 -12.82 -2.34 -31.76
N ASN A 75 -11.63 -2.94 -31.94
CA ASN A 75 -11.45 -4.23 -32.62
C ASN A 75 -11.36 -5.42 -31.64
N SER A 76 -11.41 -5.14 -30.34
CA SER A 76 -11.26 -6.11 -29.27
C SER A 76 -12.58 -6.25 -28.52
N ASN A 77 -12.92 -7.49 -28.19
CA ASN A 77 -14.06 -7.76 -27.32
C ASN A 77 -13.69 -7.69 -25.83
N TYR A 78 -12.48 -7.23 -25.53
CA TYR A 78 -11.93 -7.18 -24.19
C TYR A 78 -11.69 -5.75 -23.76
N ALA A 79 -12.04 -5.46 -22.52
CA ALA A 79 -11.61 -4.27 -21.81
C ALA A 79 -10.41 -4.63 -20.93
N GLU A 80 -9.38 -3.80 -21.01
CA GLU A 80 -8.20 -3.87 -20.16
C GLU A 80 -8.30 -2.79 -19.08
N TYR A 81 -8.09 -3.18 -17.83
CA TYR A 81 -8.20 -2.34 -16.66
C TYR A 81 -6.84 -2.26 -16.01
N LYS A 82 -6.36 -1.04 -15.79
CA LYS A 82 -5.15 -0.76 -15.04
C LYS A 82 -5.51 0.12 -13.85
N LEU A 83 -5.34 -0.43 -12.66
CA LEU A 83 -5.62 0.24 -11.40
C LEU A 83 -4.30 0.55 -10.69
N SER A 84 -4.12 1.79 -10.30
CA SER A 84 -3.02 2.25 -9.45
C SER A 84 -3.61 2.86 -8.19
N SER A 85 -3.51 2.15 -7.07
CA SER A 85 -4.08 2.54 -5.78
C SER A 85 -2.97 3.00 -4.85
N SER A 86 -3.16 4.16 -4.22
CA SER A 86 -2.27 4.69 -3.20
C SER A 86 -3.06 5.02 -1.95
N VAL A 87 -2.53 4.63 -0.79
CA VAL A 87 -3.09 4.97 0.52
C VAL A 87 -2.02 5.69 1.31
N LEU A 88 -2.36 6.88 1.79
CA LEU A 88 -1.59 7.64 2.76
C LEU A 88 -2.29 7.51 4.13
N LEU A 89 -1.56 6.95 5.09
CA LEU A 89 -1.96 6.90 6.49
C LEU A 89 -1.10 7.88 7.28
N HIS A 90 -1.75 8.77 8.00
CA HIS A 90 -1.12 9.69 8.94
C HIS A 90 -1.76 9.52 10.31
N LEU A 91 -0.94 9.27 11.33
CA LEU A 91 -1.39 9.10 12.71
C LEU A 91 -0.48 9.92 13.63
N LYS A 92 -1.08 10.72 14.50
CA LYS A 92 -0.41 11.41 15.59
C LYS A 92 -0.96 10.89 16.91
N SER A 93 -0.06 10.50 17.80
CA SER A 93 -0.39 9.99 19.14
C SER A 93 0.51 10.65 20.19
N GLY A 94 0.05 10.69 21.43
CA GLY A 94 0.73 11.33 22.55
C GLY A 94 0.28 12.77 22.82
N ASP A 95 0.68 13.25 23.98
CA ASP A 95 0.41 14.59 24.50
C ASP A 95 1.74 15.32 24.75
N GLN A 96 1.71 16.65 24.86
CA GLN A 96 2.89 17.48 25.09
C GLN A 96 3.68 17.09 26.35
N SER A 97 3.01 16.44 27.31
CA SER A 97 3.61 15.96 28.56
C SER A 97 4.36 14.62 28.44
N SER A 98 3.91 13.72 27.56
CA SER A 98 4.45 12.35 27.40
C SER A 98 5.33 12.16 26.16
N GLY A 99 5.37 13.16 25.28
CA GLY A 99 6.07 13.15 24.01
C GLY A 99 5.11 12.83 22.86
N GLU A 100 5.18 13.64 21.81
CA GLU A 100 4.36 13.44 20.60
C GLU A 100 5.07 12.45 19.65
N THR A 101 4.32 11.48 19.14
CA THR A 101 4.77 10.55 18.11
C THR A 101 3.90 10.70 16.87
N GLU A 102 4.54 10.80 15.71
CA GLU A 102 3.88 10.93 14.42
C GLU A 102 4.30 9.79 13.50
N LEU A 103 3.32 9.17 12.86
CA LEU A 103 3.48 8.06 11.94
C LEU A 103 2.87 8.44 10.60
N GLY A 104 3.71 8.54 9.58
CA GLY A 104 3.29 8.65 8.18
C GLY A 104 3.65 7.38 7.41
N SER A 105 2.73 6.88 6.60
CA SER A 105 2.98 5.77 5.68
C SER A 105 2.26 5.98 4.36
N LEU A 106 2.97 5.80 3.24
CA LEU A 106 2.41 5.80 1.90
C LEU A 106 2.64 4.42 1.28
N VAL A 107 1.57 3.79 0.82
CA VAL A 107 1.63 2.50 0.15
C VAL A 107 0.94 2.62 -1.20
N THR A 108 1.68 2.33 -2.26
CA THR A 108 1.16 2.32 -3.63
C THR A 108 1.24 0.91 -4.21
N ARG A 109 0.18 0.48 -4.87
CA ARG A 109 0.10 -0.81 -5.58
C ARG A 109 -0.58 -0.65 -6.93
N GLN A 110 -0.26 -1.57 -7.82
CA GLN A 110 -0.83 -1.63 -9.16
C GLN A 110 -1.41 -3.01 -9.42
N ALA A 111 -2.53 -3.05 -10.13
CA ALA A 111 -3.13 -4.26 -10.64
C ALA A 111 -3.62 -4.04 -12.07
N GLU A 112 -3.47 -5.08 -12.88
CA GLU A 112 -3.98 -5.12 -14.24
C GLU A 112 -4.95 -6.29 -14.38
N SER A 113 -6.04 -6.09 -15.10
CA SER A 113 -7.06 -7.11 -15.33
C SER A 113 -7.64 -6.98 -16.73
N ARG A 114 -8.02 -8.11 -17.33
CA ARG A 114 -8.66 -8.16 -18.64
C ARG A 114 -9.99 -8.89 -18.54
N ARG A 115 -11.04 -8.31 -19.11
CA ARG A 115 -12.39 -8.89 -19.10
C ARG A 115 -13.04 -8.86 -20.48
N ASP A 116 -13.82 -9.91 -20.80
CA ASP A 116 -14.60 -9.99 -22.04
C ASP A 116 -15.92 -9.25 -21.86
N VAL A 117 -16.11 -8.16 -22.61
CA VAL A 117 -17.25 -7.24 -22.49
C VAL A 117 -18.52 -7.84 -23.11
N ARG A 118 -18.40 -8.81 -24.03
CA ARG A 118 -19.56 -9.42 -24.70
C ARG A 118 -20.43 -10.30 -23.81
N LYS A 119 -19.85 -10.88 -22.77
CA LYS A 119 -20.54 -11.86 -21.91
C LYS A 119 -21.47 -11.21 -20.88
N GLN A 120 -21.29 -9.91 -20.61
CA GLN A 120 -22.06 -9.14 -19.64
C GLN A 120 -22.28 -7.74 -20.20
N ALA A 121 -23.21 -7.63 -21.15
CA ALA A 121 -23.51 -6.37 -21.82
C ALA A 121 -24.35 -5.45 -20.90
N GLY A 122 -23.71 -4.45 -20.31
CA GLY A 122 -24.35 -3.37 -19.56
C GLY A 122 -23.31 -2.35 -19.08
N GLU A 123 -23.68 -1.07 -19.00
CA GLU A 123 -22.77 -0.02 -18.49
C GLU A 123 -22.35 -0.28 -17.02
N ASP A 124 -23.21 -0.98 -16.26
CA ASP A 124 -22.96 -1.44 -14.90
C ASP A 124 -21.80 -2.45 -14.78
N PHE A 125 -21.43 -3.12 -15.88
CA PHE A 125 -20.37 -4.12 -15.88
C PHE A 125 -19.01 -3.50 -15.48
N HIS A 126 -18.69 -2.34 -16.07
CA HIS A 126 -17.45 -1.65 -15.75
C HIS A 126 -17.44 -1.26 -14.28
N LEU A 127 -18.51 -0.64 -13.78
CA LEU A 127 -18.60 -0.21 -12.39
C LEU A 127 -18.44 -1.37 -11.41
N LEU A 128 -19.10 -2.50 -11.66
CA LEU A 128 -18.99 -3.69 -10.80
C LEU A 128 -17.56 -4.25 -10.77
N HIS A 129 -16.92 -4.36 -11.94
CA HIS A 129 -15.56 -4.89 -12.03
C HIS A 129 -14.54 -3.93 -11.41
N ILE A 130 -14.70 -2.63 -11.63
CA ILE A 130 -13.87 -1.57 -11.03
C ILE A 130 -14.00 -1.59 -9.50
N GLY A 131 -15.24 -1.65 -8.99
CA GLY A 131 -15.50 -1.69 -7.55
C GLY A 131 -14.80 -2.86 -6.86
N ARG A 132 -14.86 -4.06 -7.47
CA ARG A 132 -14.13 -5.23 -6.97
C ARG A 132 -12.62 -5.04 -6.98
N MET A 133 -12.06 -4.50 -8.08
CA MET A 133 -10.62 -4.25 -8.15
C MET A 133 -10.14 -3.26 -7.08
N ILE A 134 -10.92 -2.20 -6.82
CA ILE A 134 -10.61 -1.22 -5.78
C ILE A 134 -10.68 -1.87 -4.40
N GLU A 135 -11.75 -2.61 -4.11
CA GLU A 135 -11.97 -3.29 -2.84
C GLU A 135 -10.83 -4.29 -2.53
N GLU A 136 -10.51 -5.18 -3.47
CA GLU A 136 -9.43 -6.15 -3.33
C GLU A 136 -8.08 -5.46 -3.08
N MET A 137 -7.79 -4.40 -3.83
CA MET A 137 -6.54 -3.66 -3.70
C MET A 137 -6.42 -2.95 -2.35
N GLU A 138 -7.51 -2.33 -1.89
CA GLU A 138 -7.51 -1.59 -0.63
C GLU A 138 -7.42 -2.53 0.58
N ILE A 139 -8.09 -3.68 0.55
CA ILE A 139 -7.92 -4.75 1.54
C ILE A 139 -6.45 -5.18 1.60
N SER A 140 -5.84 -5.41 0.44
CA SER A 140 -4.45 -5.81 0.34
C SER A 140 -3.49 -4.77 0.94
N ILE A 141 -3.74 -3.48 0.69
CA ILE A 141 -2.96 -2.38 1.25
C ILE A 141 -3.15 -2.28 2.77
N ARG A 142 -4.40 -2.37 3.27
CA ARG A 142 -4.70 -2.38 4.72
C ARG A 142 -3.93 -3.47 5.46
N GLN A 143 -3.98 -4.70 4.96
CA GLN A 143 -3.24 -5.84 5.53
C GLN A 143 -1.73 -5.59 5.57
N SER A 144 -1.21 -4.86 4.59
CA SER A 144 0.22 -4.55 4.50
C SER A 144 0.62 -3.47 5.49
N LEU A 145 -0.20 -2.42 5.64
CA LEU A 145 -0.02 -1.37 6.64
C LEU A 145 0.00 -1.94 8.05
N ASP A 146 -0.92 -2.85 8.36
CA ASP A 146 -1.03 -3.50 9.67
C ASP A 146 0.18 -4.41 9.97
N SER A 147 0.48 -5.35 9.08
CA SER A 147 1.48 -6.39 9.36
C SER A 147 2.94 -5.97 9.14
N LEU A 148 3.23 -5.13 8.15
CA LEU A 148 4.60 -4.91 7.68
C LEU A 148 5.14 -3.54 8.11
N TYR A 149 4.36 -2.47 7.93
CA TYR A 149 4.88 -1.11 8.06
C TYR A 149 5.15 -0.73 9.52
N MET A 150 4.18 -0.94 10.42
CA MET A 150 4.37 -0.66 11.85
C MET A 150 5.47 -1.54 12.46
N ALA A 151 5.52 -2.81 12.07
CA ALA A 151 6.56 -3.73 12.52
C ALA A 151 7.96 -3.26 12.08
N LYS A 152 8.12 -2.85 10.82
CA LYS A 152 9.42 -2.40 10.30
C LYS A 152 9.85 -1.06 10.89
N GLN A 153 8.93 -0.11 11.05
CA GLN A 153 9.23 1.16 11.71
C GLN A 153 9.70 0.95 13.15
N ARG A 154 9.03 0.05 13.90
CA ARG A 154 9.46 -0.32 15.26
C ARG A 154 10.82 -0.99 15.29
N GLU A 155 11.12 -1.88 14.34
CA GLU A 155 12.44 -2.53 14.21
C GLU A 155 13.55 -1.50 14.00
N VAL A 156 13.35 -0.53 13.08
CA VAL A 156 14.32 0.54 12.80
C VAL A 156 14.53 1.43 14.03
N LEU A 157 13.46 1.81 14.73
CA LEU A 157 13.56 2.61 15.96
C LEU A 157 14.36 1.87 17.05
N ASN A 158 14.10 0.58 17.24
CA ASN A 158 14.83 -0.24 18.21
C ASN A 158 16.31 -0.42 17.83
N ALA A 159 16.64 -0.42 16.54
CA ALA A 159 18.02 -0.51 16.07
C ALA A 159 18.82 0.79 16.34
N VAL A 160 18.18 1.96 16.25
CA VAL A 160 18.82 3.26 16.52
C VAL A 160 19.04 3.48 18.02
N ARG A 161 18.14 2.96 18.86
CA ARG A 161 18.25 3.05 20.33
C ARG A 161 18.02 1.69 20.95
N SER A 162 19.10 0.94 21.21
CA SER A 162 19.00 -0.29 21.98
C SER A 162 18.80 0.04 23.47
N PHE A 163 17.74 -0.50 24.06
CA PHE A 163 17.60 -0.50 25.52
C PHE A 163 18.53 -1.52 26.19
N ASP A 164 19.06 -2.47 25.42
CA ASP A 164 20.11 -3.36 25.88
C ASP A 164 21.44 -2.60 26.00
N PRO A 165 22.17 -2.74 27.12
CA PRO A 165 23.51 -2.22 27.22
C PRO A 165 24.37 -2.87 26.15
N VAL A 166 25.05 -2.05 25.34
CA VAL A 166 26.04 -2.52 24.38
C VAL A 166 27.07 -3.32 25.16
N LYS A 167 27.03 -4.66 25.04
CA LYS A 167 28.09 -5.49 25.58
C LYS A 167 29.37 -5.06 24.89
N PRO A 168 30.43 -4.66 25.63
CA PRO A 168 31.67 -4.24 25.00
C PRO A 168 32.13 -5.37 24.08
N ALA A 169 32.37 -5.03 22.81
CA ALA A 169 32.85 -5.98 21.83
C ALA A 169 34.09 -6.67 22.42
N LYS A 170 34.02 -7.99 22.66
CA LYS A 170 35.18 -8.75 23.11
C LYS A 170 36.29 -8.49 22.09
N PRO A 171 37.49 -8.07 22.50
CA PRO A 171 38.59 -7.88 21.57
C PRO A 171 38.75 -9.20 20.82
N ARG A 172 38.65 -9.13 19.48
CA ARG A 172 38.96 -10.27 18.60
C ARG A 172 40.35 -10.75 19.02
N ARG A 173 40.41 -11.93 19.65
CA ARG A 173 41.69 -12.60 19.91
C ARG A 173 42.38 -12.71 18.55
N ALA A 174 43.50 -12.00 18.43
CA ALA A 174 44.41 -12.15 17.32
C ALA A 174 44.68 -13.66 17.16
N SER A 175 44.53 -14.14 15.94
CA SER A 175 44.76 -15.51 15.52
C SER A 175 45.99 -16.10 16.21
N GLU A 176 45.78 -17.16 17.00
CA GLU A 176 46.85 -18.03 17.47
C GLU A 176 47.63 -18.53 16.26
N LYS A 177 48.86 -18.02 16.10
CA LYS A 177 49.84 -18.57 15.16
C LYS A 177 50.12 -20.02 15.57
N LYS A 178 49.77 -20.96 14.70
CA LYS A 178 50.19 -22.37 14.78
C LYS A 178 51.72 -22.43 14.57
N PRO A 179 52.51 -23.12 15.40
CA PRO A 179 53.95 -23.23 15.16
C PRO A 179 54.21 -24.24 14.03
N GLU A 180 55.15 -23.87 13.15
CA GLU A 180 55.74 -24.74 12.13
C GLU A 180 56.41 -25.96 12.80
N GLN A 181 56.14 -27.15 12.28
CA GLN A 181 56.85 -28.36 12.68
C GLN A 181 58.23 -28.36 11.98
N GLU A 182 59.26 -28.27 12.80
CA GLU A 182 60.66 -28.38 12.43
C GLU A 182 61.04 -29.85 12.19
N GLU A 183 61.73 -30.04 11.08
CA GLU A 183 62.37 -31.23 10.55
C GLU A 183 63.26 -31.96 11.58
N GLN A 184 63.07 -33.28 11.74
CA GLN A 184 64.14 -34.15 12.22
C GLN A 184 64.26 -35.39 11.33
N ALA A 185 65.30 -35.34 10.51
CA ALA A 185 65.88 -36.46 9.79
C ALA A 185 66.68 -37.38 10.72
N GLY A 186 66.66 -38.68 10.41
CA GLY A 186 67.77 -39.60 10.68
C GLY A 186 67.35 -40.98 11.23
N PRO A 187 68.18 -42.03 11.04
CA PRO A 187 68.90 -42.39 9.82
C PRO A 187 68.67 -43.88 9.41
N VAL A 188 69.19 -44.21 8.24
CA VAL A 188 69.26 -45.56 7.64
C VAL A 188 70.27 -46.44 8.38
N ALA A 189 69.93 -47.70 8.66
CA ALA A 189 70.91 -48.77 8.87
C ALA A 189 70.35 -50.16 8.45
N ALA A 190 71.12 -50.76 7.54
CA ALA A 190 71.27 -52.16 7.08
C ALA A 190 70.21 -53.23 7.43
#